data_AF-A0A1T1NUZ3-F1
#
_entry.id   AF-A0A1T1NUZ3-F1
#
_cell.length_a   1.000
_cell.length_b   1.000
_cell.length_c   1.000
_cell.angle_alpha   90.00
_cell.angle_beta   90.00
_cell.angle_gamma   90.00
#
_symmetry.space_group_name_H-M   'P 1'
#
loop_
_entity.id
_entity.type
_entity.pdbx_description
1 polymer ?
#
loop_
_entity_poly.entity_id
_entity_poly.type
_entity_poly.pdbx_seq_one_letter_code
_entity_poly.pdbx_strand_id
1 'polypeptide(L)'
;MGEQSRSQGRYDSSAALPTATALLERTLLQIKTIYEERAAAGESFEERWLSATENLQEYGNATSYRHWKEERARPEDELKLFLLPFIKTRKDSAASRKEGHEKWLRQATREVTDIAIGYWVEAKNAADAGDETRMLHALIECHYYIGIINSPMTHSEAMSAQGSKRGLQQRQALEQAAIEVLTSWMESRPRDASPNKRFHKDAMMEQVSEELLSSERYAAVVADYDKTIKGPPAEEGEPGHRLAGPLLRWATKEAAKYPELSKVAEKASRLLSDPLLQKR
;
A
#
# COMPACT_ATOMS: atom_id res chain seq x y z
N MET A 1 4.23 -2.50 30.43
CA MET A 1 3.70 -2.48 29.05
C MET A 1 2.91 -3.76 28.86
N GLY A 2 1.59 -3.69 28.94
CA GLY A 2 0.72 -4.85 28.76
C GLY A 2 0.44 -5.04 27.28
N GLU A 3 0.95 -6.14 26.71
CA GLU A 3 0.49 -6.62 25.42
C GLU A 3 -0.98 -7.02 25.56
N GLN A 4 -1.88 -6.18 25.05
CA GLN A 4 -3.26 -6.58 24.79
C GLN A 4 -3.23 -7.58 23.64
N SER A 5 -3.10 -8.86 23.98
CA SER A 5 -3.40 -9.98 23.10
C SER A 5 -4.86 -9.84 22.64
N ARG A 6 -5.09 -9.24 21.47
CA ARG A 6 -6.37 -9.33 20.78
C ARG A 6 -6.69 -10.80 20.62
N SER A 7 -7.79 -11.25 21.22
CA SER A 7 -8.27 -12.61 21.06
C SER A 7 -8.50 -12.85 19.57
N GLN A 8 -7.59 -13.62 18.96
CA GLN A 8 -7.87 -14.20 17.65
C GLN A 8 -9.04 -15.15 17.89
N GLY A 9 -10.26 -14.68 17.58
CA GLY A 9 -11.48 -15.46 17.72
C GLY A 9 -11.31 -16.75 16.94
N ARG A 10 -11.03 -17.85 17.65
CA ARG A 10 -11.07 -19.18 17.06
C ARG A 10 -12.49 -19.40 16.55
N TYR A 11 -12.60 -19.84 15.29
CA TYR A 11 -13.84 -20.37 14.76
C TYR A 11 -14.25 -21.58 15.61
N ASP A 12 -15.26 -21.39 16.45
CA ASP A 12 -15.89 -22.46 17.21
C ASP A 12 -16.95 -23.09 16.31
N SER A 13 -16.63 -24.24 15.72
CA SER A 13 -17.55 -25.05 14.92
C SER A 13 -18.49 -25.84 15.85
N SER A 14 -19.22 -25.14 16.72
CA SER A 14 -20.19 -25.77 17.61
C SER A 14 -21.24 -26.54 16.78
N ALA A 15 -21.82 -27.59 17.37
CA ALA A 15 -22.74 -28.50 16.68
C ALA A 15 -24.06 -27.83 16.21
N ALA A 16 -24.32 -26.59 16.65
CA ALA A 16 -25.48 -25.80 16.27
C ALA A 16 -25.02 -24.46 15.70
N LEU A 17 -25.46 -24.16 14.47
CA LEU A 17 -25.26 -22.84 13.89
C LEU A 17 -25.96 -21.78 14.74
N PRO A 18 -25.38 -20.56 14.88
CA PRO A 18 -26.03 -19.47 15.59
C PRO A 18 -27.38 -19.15 14.93
N THR A 19 -28.38 -18.82 15.76
CA THR A 19 -29.67 -18.35 15.26
C THR A 19 -29.51 -17.00 14.57
N ALA A 20 -30.43 -16.64 13.67
CA ALA A 20 -30.47 -15.34 13.01
C ALA A 20 -30.37 -14.17 14.02
N THR A 21 -31.13 -14.26 15.11
CA THR A 21 -31.10 -13.28 16.21
C THR A 21 -29.72 -13.18 16.85
N ALA A 22 -29.11 -14.31 17.20
CA ALA A 22 -27.77 -14.32 17.81
C ALA A 22 -26.70 -13.78 16.86
N LEU A 23 -26.83 -14.04 15.56
CA LEU A 23 -25.96 -13.48 14.52
C LEU A 23 -26.09 -11.96 14.46
N LEU A 24 -27.32 -11.44 14.40
CA LEU A 24 -27.59 -10.00 14.38
C LEU A 24 -27.08 -9.31 15.65
N GLU A 25 -27.39 -9.82 16.84
CA GLU A 25 -26.93 -9.25 18.11
C GLU A 25 -25.40 -9.22 18.19
N ARG A 26 -24.74 -10.31 17.81
CA ARG A 26 -23.28 -10.40 17.76
C ARG A 26 -22.68 -9.38 16.79
N THR A 27 -23.26 -9.25 15.60
CA THR A 27 -22.78 -8.29 14.58
C THR A 27 -22.95 -6.86 15.07
N LEU A 28 -24.08 -6.51 15.71
CA LEU A 28 -24.29 -5.18 16.28
C LEU A 28 -23.27 -4.86 17.37
N LEU A 29 -23.04 -5.81 18.28
CA LEU A 29 -22.05 -5.67 19.34
C LEU A 29 -20.65 -5.45 18.76
N GLN A 30 -20.31 -6.20 17.70
CA GLN A 30 -19.03 -6.04 17.01
C GLN A 30 -18.88 -4.65 16.37
N ILE A 31 -19.92 -4.12 15.71
CA ILE A 31 -19.91 -2.75 15.17
C ILE A 31 -19.66 -1.75 16.29
N LYS A 32 -20.41 -1.88 17.40
CA LYS A 32 -20.29 -1.00 18.56
C LYS A 32 -18.88 -1.03 19.15
N THR A 33 -18.36 -2.20 19.48
CA THR A 33 -17.01 -2.37 20.05
C THR A 33 -15.94 -1.77 19.15
N ILE A 34 -15.98 -2.04 17.84
CA ILE A 34 -15.00 -1.50 16.90
C ILE A 34 -15.10 0.02 16.84
N TYR A 35 -16.32 0.56 16.77
CA TYR A 35 -16.52 2.01 16.74
C TYR A 35 -15.97 2.66 18.02
N GLU A 36 -16.32 2.16 19.21
CA GLU A 36 -15.88 2.72 20.49
C GLU A 36 -14.37 2.61 20.70
N GLU A 37 -13.74 1.51 20.28
CA GLU A 37 -12.29 1.34 20.37
C GLU A 37 -11.51 2.28 19.43
N ARG A 38 -12.10 2.65 18.30
CA ARG A 38 -11.44 3.42 17.22
C ARG A 38 -11.82 4.89 17.20
N ALA A 39 -13.02 5.24 17.64
CA ALA A 39 -13.49 6.60 17.80
C ALA A 39 -12.83 7.20 19.04
N ALA A 40 -11.62 7.75 18.88
CA ALA A 40 -11.00 8.54 19.93
C ALA A 40 -11.83 9.81 20.18
N ALA A 41 -12.78 9.69 21.11
CA ALA A 41 -13.39 10.71 21.95
C ALA A 41 -14.05 11.92 21.25
N GLY A 42 -15.13 11.71 20.50
CA GLY A 42 -15.94 12.82 19.98
C GLY A 42 -17.46 12.60 19.97
N GLU A 43 -17.93 11.38 19.70
CA GLU A 43 -19.34 11.04 19.53
C GLU A 43 -19.56 9.60 20.02
N SER A 44 -20.63 9.35 20.78
CA SER A 44 -20.98 8.00 21.25
C SER A 44 -21.48 7.11 20.11
N PHE A 45 -21.47 5.78 20.31
CA PHE A 45 -22.08 4.88 19.33
C PHE A 45 -23.57 5.18 19.17
N GLU A 46 -24.25 5.55 20.26
CA GLU A 46 -25.67 5.86 20.27
C GLU A 46 -26.00 7.13 19.46
N GLU A 47 -25.19 8.17 19.57
CA GLU A 47 -25.31 9.38 18.74
C GLU A 47 -25.12 9.04 17.26
N ARG A 48 -24.11 8.20 16.97
CA ARG A 48 -23.82 7.77 15.61
C ARG A 48 -24.94 6.90 15.02
N TRP A 49 -25.46 5.99 15.83
CA TRP A 49 -26.59 5.12 15.50
C TRP A 49 -27.80 5.93 15.09
N LEU A 50 -28.19 6.92 15.91
CA LEU A 50 -29.31 7.81 15.60
C LEU A 50 -29.10 8.50 14.25
N SER A 51 -27.96 9.14 14.04
CA SER A 51 -27.64 9.81 12.77
C SER A 51 -27.69 8.86 11.57
N ALA A 52 -27.12 7.65 11.69
CA ALA A 52 -27.13 6.67 10.61
C ALA A 52 -28.57 6.21 10.28
N THR A 53 -29.39 5.95 11.30
CA THR A 53 -30.79 5.52 11.11
C THR A 53 -31.70 6.62 10.58
N GLU A 54 -31.50 7.88 10.97
CA GLU A 54 -32.23 9.04 10.42
C GLU A 54 -31.94 9.20 8.92
N ASN A 55 -30.66 9.14 8.54
CA ASN A 55 -30.29 9.17 7.12
C ASN A 55 -30.85 7.95 6.38
N LEU A 56 -30.78 6.74 6.97
CA LEU A 56 -31.32 5.54 6.34
C LEU A 56 -32.83 5.66 6.08
N GLN A 57 -33.58 6.32 6.96
CA GLN A 57 -35.00 6.63 6.75
C GLN A 57 -35.22 7.58 5.56
N GLU A 58 -34.32 8.55 5.34
CA GLU A 58 -34.37 9.45 4.18
C GLU A 58 -34.14 8.71 2.85
N TYR A 59 -33.17 7.79 2.81
CA TYR A 59 -32.79 7.06 1.58
C TYR A 59 -33.53 5.74 1.37
N GLY A 60 -34.31 5.29 2.35
CA GLY A 60 -35.25 4.16 2.28
C GLY A 60 -34.65 2.76 2.39
N ASN A 61 -33.42 2.53 1.91
CA ASN A 61 -32.73 1.25 2.08
C ASN A 61 -31.19 1.41 2.15
N ALA A 62 -30.52 0.37 2.65
CA ALA A 62 -29.07 0.39 2.87
C ALA A 62 -28.24 0.58 1.59
N THR A 63 -28.70 0.04 0.46
CA THR A 63 -27.99 0.14 -0.83
C THR A 63 -28.06 1.56 -1.38
N SER A 64 -29.24 2.19 -1.33
CA SER A 64 -29.42 3.59 -1.69
C SER A 64 -28.63 4.52 -0.76
N TYR A 65 -28.63 4.24 0.54
CA TYR A 65 -27.86 5.01 1.52
C TYR A 65 -26.34 4.91 1.28
N ARG A 66 -25.85 3.69 0.99
CA ARG A 66 -24.46 3.46 0.58
C ARG A 66 -24.13 4.27 -0.67
N HIS A 67 -24.91 4.12 -1.74
CA HIS A 67 -24.65 4.83 -3.01
C HIS A 67 -24.67 6.34 -2.84
N TRP A 68 -25.61 6.88 -2.07
CA TRP A 68 -25.61 8.31 -1.74
C TRP A 68 -24.32 8.75 -1.03
N LYS A 69 -23.83 7.95 -0.06
CA LYS A 69 -22.56 8.24 0.60
C LYS A 69 -21.37 8.15 -0.35
N GLU A 70 -21.35 7.15 -1.22
CA GLU A 70 -20.34 6.93 -2.26
C GLU A 70 -20.32 8.05 -3.29
N GLU A 71 -21.47 8.58 -3.70
CA GLU A 71 -21.61 9.69 -4.66
C GLU A 71 -21.26 11.06 -4.05
N ARG A 72 -21.48 11.21 -2.74
CA ARG A 72 -21.19 12.46 -2.00
C ARG A 72 -19.73 12.51 -1.53
N ALA A 73 -19.11 11.35 -1.31
CA ALA A 73 -17.67 11.24 -1.46
C ALA A 73 -17.37 11.56 -2.93
N ARG A 74 -16.42 12.47 -3.23
CA ARG A 74 -16.13 12.71 -4.65
C ARG A 74 -15.74 11.37 -5.30
N PRO A 75 -15.94 11.15 -6.60
CA PRO A 75 -15.40 9.96 -7.29
C PRO A 75 -13.88 9.81 -7.14
N GLU A 76 -13.20 10.91 -6.81
CA GLU A 76 -11.80 10.97 -6.45
C GLU A 76 -11.51 10.47 -5.03
N ASP A 77 -12.51 10.47 -4.15
CA ASP A 77 -12.48 10.19 -2.72
C ASP A 77 -12.73 8.74 -2.35
N GLU A 78 -13.36 7.88 -3.14
CA GLU A 78 -13.36 6.44 -2.82
C GLU A 78 -11.93 5.88 -2.84
N LEU A 79 -11.16 6.26 -3.86
CA LEU A 79 -9.74 5.94 -3.95
C LEU A 79 -8.89 6.82 -3.03
N LYS A 80 -9.16 8.13 -2.86
CA LYS A 80 -8.39 9.00 -1.94
C LYS A 80 -8.69 8.72 -0.45
N LEU A 81 -9.87 8.25 -0.07
CA LEU A 81 -10.13 7.68 1.25
C LEU A 81 -9.13 6.54 1.47
N PHE A 82 -8.88 5.68 0.49
CA PHE A 82 -7.86 4.63 0.59
C PHE A 82 -6.39 5.04 0.28
N LEU A 83 -6.12 6.22 -0.30
CA LEU A 83 -4.82 6.60 -0.89
C LEU A 83 -4.27 7.98 -0.49
N LEU A 84 -4.98 8.79 0.31
CA LEU A 84 -4.51 10.13 0.72
C LEU A 84 -3.17 10.18 1.48
N PRO A 85 -2.72 9.13 2.20
CA PRO A 85 -1.34 9.12 2.72
C PRO A 85 -0.27 9.19 1.62
N PHE A 86 -0.61 8.86 0.37
CA PHE A 86 0.32 8.83 -0.76
C PHE A 86 0.37 10.12 -1.57
N ILE A 87 -0.72 10.88 -1.71
CA ILE A 87 -0.74 12.05 -2.63
C ILE A 87 -0.02 13.26 -2.01
N LYS A 88 0.01 13.40 -0.68
CA LYS A 88 0.81 14.42 0.00
C LYS A 88 2.07 13.82 0.62
N THR A 89 3.06 13.50 -0.22
CA THR A 89 4.43 13.38 0.27
C THR A 89 5.42 14.09 -0.64
N ARG A 90 5.99 15.17 -0.10
CA ARG A 90 7.43 15.46 -0.21
C ARG A 90 7.97 16.44 0.84
N LYS A 91 7.15 17.02 1.74
CA LYS A 91 7.63 18.01 2.73
C LYS A 91 7.25 17.80 4.19
N ASP A 92 6.43 16.80 4.54
CA ASP A 92 5.90 16.69 5.90
C ASP A 92 6.69 15.69 6.77
N SER A 93 6.88 16.03 8.06
CA SER A 93 7.61 15.24 9.03
C SER A 93 6.90 13.90 9.34
N ALA A 94 7.59 12.94 9.96
CA ALA A 94 6.98 11.67 10.35
C ALA A 94 5.83 11.83 11.38
N ALA A 95 5.91 12.85 12.25
CA ALA A 95 4.91 13.14 13.26
C ALA A 95 3.61 13.69 12.65
N SER A 96 3.71 14.63 11.70
CA SER A 96 2.52 15.18 11.02
C SER A 96 1.83 14.16 10.11
N ARG A 97 2.57 13.20 9.55
CA ARG A 97 1.99 12.05 8.83
C ARG A 97 1.18 11.14 9.75
N LYS A 98 1.65 10.90 10.98
CA LYS A 98 0.95 10.07 11.96
C LYS A 98 -0.33 10.72 12.45
N GLU A 99 -0.29 12.01 12.79
CA GLU A 99 -1.46 12.76 13.24
C GLU A 99 -2.52 12.91 12.13
N GLY A 100 -2.09 13.18 10.90
CA GLY A 100 -2.99 13.21 9.73
C GLY A 100 -3.64 11.85 9.46
N HIS A 101 -2.89 10.76 9.63
CA HIS A 101 -3.40 9.40 9.48
C HIS A 101 -4.42 9.03 10.57
N GLU A 102 -4.17 9.39 11.84
CA GLU A 102 -5.12 9.16 12.94
C GLU A 102 -6.40 9.98 12.80
N LYS A 103 -6.31 11.21 12.30
CA LYS A 103 -7.49 12.03 11.98
C LYS A 103 -8.29 11.44 10.82
N TRP A 104 -7.61 10.97 9.78
CA TRP A 104 -8.23 10.30 8.64
C TRP A 104 -8.92 9.00 9.05
N LEU A 105 -8.23 8.13 9.82
CA LEU A 105 -8.78 6.86 10.32
C LEU A 105 -10.07 7.08 11.12
N ARG A 106 -10.14 8.13 11.94
CA ARG A 106 -11.34 8.50 12.69
C ARG A 106 -12.50 8.88 11.76
N GLN A 107 -12.25 9.69 10.74
CA GLN A 107 -13.29 10.06 9.78
C GLN A 107 -13.76 8.83 8.98
N ALA A 108 -12.82 8.04 8.46
CA ALA A 108 -13.14 6.82 7.71
C ALA A 108 -13.93 5.82 8.57
N THR A 109 -13.54 5.66 9.84
CA THR A 109 -14.29 4.83 10.81
C THR A 109 -15.73 5.32 10.94
N ARG A 110 -15.95 6.62 11.17
CA ARG A 110 -17.32 7.18 11.25
C ARG A 110 -18.11 6.92 9.98
N GLU A 111 -17.56 7.24 8.81
CA GLU A 111 -18.30 7.12 7.55
C GLU A 111 -18.67 5.69 7.22
N VAL A 112 -17.74 4.75 7.43
CA VAL A 112 -17.93 3.34 7.11
C VAL A 112 -18.82 2.63 8.15
N THR A 113 -18.77 3.06 9.42
CA THR A 113 -19.68 2.56 10.46
C THR A 113 -21.15 2.79 10.10
N ASP A 114 -21.49 3.92 9.48
CA ASP A 114 -22.88 4.18 9.05
C ASP A 114 -23.37 3.19 8.01
N ILE A 115 -22.50 2.83 7.07
CA ILE A 115 -22.82 1.86 6.03
C ILE A 115 -23.03 0.48 6.67
N ALA A 116 -22.17 0.10 7.62
CA ALA A 116 -22.33 -1.14 8.37
C ALA A 116 -23.64 -1.16 9.19
N ILE A 117 -24.01 -0.04 9.83
CA ILE A 117 -25.30 0.12 10.53
C ILE A 117 -26.46 -0.03 9.55
N GLY A 118 -26.39 0.62 8.39
CA GLY A 118 -27.43 0.53 7.37
C GLY A 118 -27.71 -0.90 6.94
N TYR A 119 -26.65 -1.65 6.61
CA TYR A 119 -26.78 -3.07 6.25
C TYR A 119 -27.22 -3.95 7.43
N TRP A 120 -26.85 -3.62 8.66
CA TRP A 120 -27.37 -4.33 9.82
C TRP A 120 -28.89 -4.12 10.00
N VAL A 121 -29.37 -2.88 9.86
CA VAL A 121 -30.81 -2.56 9.94
C VAL A 121 -31.59 -3.26 8.83
N GLU A 122 -31.05 -3.26 7.62
CA GLU A 122 -31.60 -4.01 6.48
C GLU A 122 -31.71 -5.51 6.78
N ALA A 123 -30.65 -6.09 7.37
CA ALA A 123 -30.66 -7.49 7.77
C ALA A 123 -31.69 -7.78 8.86
N LYS A 124 -31.82 -6.91 9.86
CA LYS A 124 -32.81 -7.05 10.93
C LYS A 124 -34.25 -6.99 10.39
N ASN A 125 -34.53 -6.04 9.50
CA ASN A 125 -35.84 -5.89 8.87
C ASN A 125 -36.19 -7.12 8.01
N ALA A 126 -35.21 -7.66 7.27
CA ALA A 126 -35.40 -8.89 6.49
C ALA A 126 -35.65 -10.10 7.40
N ALA A 127 -34.93 -10.23 8.51
CA ALA A 127 -35.14 -11.29 9.49
C ALA A 127 -36.54 -11.24 10.11
N ASP A 128 -37.02 -10.05 10.47
CA ASP A 128 -38.36 -9.85 11.03
C ASP A 128 -39.48 -10.17 10.03
N ALA A 129 -39.20 -9.98 8.73
CA ALA A 129 -40.10 -10.37 7.64
C ALA A 129 -40.01 -11.86 7.26
N GLY A 130 -39.08 -12.63 7.87
CA GLY A 130 -38.83 -14.02 7.52
C GLY A 130 -38.06 -14.23 6.20
N ASP A 131 -37.45 -13.18 5.65
CA ASP A 131 -36.62 -13.25 4.45
C ASP A 131 -35.15 -13.51 4.81
N GLU A 132 -34.85 -14.79 5.03
CA GLU A 132 -33.51 -15.24 5.45
C GLU A 132 -32.44 -14.96 4.38
N THR A 133 -32.80 -15.02 3.09
CA THR A 133 -31.83 -14.81 2.01
C THR A 133 -31.37 -13.36 1.98
N ARG A 134 -32.32 -12.41 2.03
CA ARG A 134 -31.98 -10.98 2.09
C ARG A 134 -31.25 -10.62 3.37
N MET A 135 -31.62 -11.22 4.51
CA MET A 135 -30.91 -11.05 5.77
C MET A 135 -29.43 -11.47 5.64
N LEU A 136 -29.16 -12.67 5.12
CA LEU A 136 -27.79 -13.16 4.95
C LEU A 136 -26.99 -12.29 3.97
N HIS A 137 -27.61 -11.85 2.88
CA HIS A 137 -26.96 -10.99 1.90
C HIS A 137 -26.57 -9.62 2.51
N ALA A 138 -27.50 -9.00 3.25
CA ALA A 138 -27.23 -7.76 3.97
C ALA A 138 -26.15 -7.95 5.07
N LEU A 139 -26.14 -9.10 5.76
CA LEU A 139 -25.09 -9.42 6.73
C LEU A 139 -23.71 -9.59 6.09
N ILE A 140 -23.60 -10.14 4.88
CA ILE A 140 -22.32 -10.25 4.15
C ILE A 140 -21.76 -8.85 3.89
N GLU A 141 -22.58 -7.94 3.37
CA GLU A 141 -22.19 -6.54 3.14
C GLU A 141 -21.82 -5.85 4.45
N CYS A 142 -22.61 -6.04 5.51
CA CYS A 142 -22.30 -5.52 6.84
C CYS A 142 -20.91 -5.97 7.31
N HIS A 143 -20.58 -7.27 7.21
CA HIS A 143 -19.29 -7.80 7.62
C HIS A 143 -18.13 -7.34 6.74
N TYR A 144 -18.37 -7.08 5.46
CA TYR A 144 -17.37 -6.45 4.58
C TYR A 144 -16.95 -5.08 5.13
N TYR A 145 -17.91 -4.22 5.46
CA TYR A 145 -17.63 -2.90 6.02
C TYR A 145 -17.07 -2.95 7.45
N ILE A 146 -17.51 -3.90 8.29
CA ILE A 146 -16.85 -4.20 9.56
C ILE A 146 -15.37 -4.53 9.36
N GLY A 147 -15.04 -5.35 8.35
CA GLY A 147 -13.67 -5.70 7.98
C GLY A 147 -12.83 -4.47 7.62
N ILE A 148 -13.41 -3.52 6.88
CA ILE A 148 -12.76 -2.24 6.54
C ILE A 148 -12.46 -1.43 7.80
N ILE A 149 -13.42 -1.29 8.72
CA ILE A 149 -13.26 -0.49 9.95
C ILE A 149 -12.26 -1.15 10.91
N ASN A 150 -12.29 -2.48 11.02
CA ASN A 150 -11.46 -3.21 11.97
C ASN A 150 -9.99 -3.32 11.53
N SER A 151 -9.70 -3.15 10.24
CA SER A 151 -8.36 -3.37 9.71
C SER A 151 -7.34 -2.43 10.36
N PRO A 152 -6.20 -2.93 10.87
CA PRO A 152 -5.12 -2.09 11.38
C PRO A 152 -4.33 -1.41 10.24
N MET A 153 -4.54 -1.85 9.00
CA MET A 153 -3.88 -1.34 7.79
C MET A 153 -4.95 -1.09 6.71
N THR A 154 -4.79 -0.04 5.93
CA THR A 154 -5.61 0.16 4.73
C THR A 154 -5.38 -0.96 3.71
N HIS A 155 -6.36 -1.27 2.86
CA HIS A 155 -6.19 -2.23 1.76
C HIS A 155 -4.98 -1.87 0.89
N SER A 156 -4.74 -0.58 0.66
CA SER A 156 -3.56 -0.05 -0.04
C SER A 156 -2.24 -0.35 0.68
N GLU A 157 -2.19 -0.28 2.01
CA GLU A 157 -1.01 -0.66 2.79
C GLU A 157 -0.77 -2.17 2.76
N ALA A 158 -1.84 -2.98 2.80
CA ALA A 158 -1.74 -4.43 2.63
C ALA A 158 -1.24 -4.80 1.23
N MET A 159 -1.77 -4.14 0.19
CA MET A 159 -1.38 -4.32 -1.21
C MET A 159 0.00 -3.75 -1.51
N SER A 160 0.39 -2.64 -0.89
CA SER A 160 1.74 -2.07 -0.96
C SER A 160 2.75 -2.95 -0.23
N ALA A 161 2.41 -3.53 0.92
CA ALA A 161 3.23 -4.50 1.62
C ALA A 161 3.38 -5.81 0.82
N GLN A 162 2.31 -6.28 0.17
CA GLN A 162 2.37 -7.41 -0.76
C GLN A 162 3.20 -7.08 -2.01
N GLY A 163 3.00 -5.91 -2.61
CA GLY A 163 3.75 -5.44 -3.78
C GLY A 163 5.22 -5.19 -3.46
N SER A 164 5.54 -4.73 -2.25
CA SER A 164 6.89 -4.57 -1.72
C SER A 164 7.63 -5.91 -1.65
N LYS A 165 6.92 -6.99 -1.28
CA LYS A 165 7.49 -8.35 -1.22
C LYS A 165 7.58 -9.02 -2.60
N ARG A 166 6.71 -8.68 -3.54
CA ARG A 166 6.72 -9.24 -4.90
C ARG A 166 8.00 -8.80 -5.63
N GLY A 167 8.74 -9.77 -6.16
CA GLY A 167 9.97 -9.48 -6.91
C GLY A 167 11.13 -8.92 -6.07
N LEU A 168 11.06 -9.01 -4.73
CA LEU A 168 12.09 -8.44 -3.87
C LEU A 168 13.45 -9.12 -4.07
N GLN A 169 13.46 -10.46 -4.11
CA GLN A 169 14.69 -11.23 -4.35
C GLN A 169 15.32 -10.90 -5.71
N GLN A 170 14.50 -10.76 -6.75
CA GLN A 170 14.96 -10.40 -8.09
C GLN A 170 15.51 -8.98 -8.14
N ARG A 171 14.87 -8.03 -7.44
CA ARG A 171 15.39 -6.65 -7.29
C ARG A 171 16.71 -6.61 -6.53
N GLN A 172 16.84 -7.37 -5.45
CA GLN A 172 18.07 -7.48 -4.66
C GLN A 172 19.20 -8.14 -5.46
N ALA A 173 18.90 -9.16 -6.26
CA ALA A 173 19.88 -9.80 -7.14
C ALA A 173 20.38 -8.81 -8.21
N LEU A 174 19.48 -8.02 -8.80
CA LEU A 174 19.86 -6.99 -9.77
C LEU A 174 20.67 -5.85 -9.12
N GLU A 175 20.27 -5.41 -7.92
CA GLU A 175 21.03 -4.44 -7.12
C GLU A 175 22.46 -4.94 -6.87
N GLN A 176 22.59 -6.18 -6.42
CA GLN A 176 23.90 -6.79 -6.14
C GLN A 176 24.76 -6.88 -7.40
N ALA A 177 24.19 -7.26 -8.54
CA ALA A 177 24.90 -7.28 -9.82
C ALA A 177 25.41 -5.89 -10.22
N ALA A 178 24.59 -4.84 -10.05
CA ALA A 178 25.02 -3.46 -10.31
C ALA A 178 26.14 -3.00 -9.35
N ILE A 179 26.08 -3.39 -8.08
CA ILE A 179 27.15 -3.12 -7.10
C ILE A 179 28.45 -3.81 -7.52
N GLU A 180 28.38 -5.06 -7.97
CA GLU A 180 29.55 -5.81 -8.44
C GLU A 180 30.23 -5.14 -9.64
N VAL A 181 29.45 -4.72 -10.64
CA VAL A 181 29.96 -3.98 -11.81
C VAL A 181 30.68 -2.71 -11.37
N LEU A 182 30.03 -1.86 -10.55
CA LEU A 182 30.63 -0.63 -10.05
C LEU A 182 31.89 -0.86 -9.21
N THR A 183 31.90 -1.93 -8.41
CA THR A 183 33.05 -2.30 -7.59
C THR A 183 34.22 -2.75 -8.47
N SER A 184 33.95 -3.60 -9.46
CA SER A 184 34.94 -4.04 -10.44
C SER A 184 35.52 -2.86 -11.22
N TRP A 185 34.72 -1.87 -11.59
CA TRP A 185 35.20 -0.66 -12.23
C TRP A 185 36.13 0.16 -11.33
N MET A 186 35.78 0.31 -10.05
CA MET A 186 36.65 1.01 -9.08
C MET A 186 37.98 0.29 -8.85
N GLU A 187 38.05 -1.02 -9.09
CA GLU A 187 39.28 -1.83 -9.01
C GLU A 187 40.10 -1.76 -10.30
N SER A 188 39.44 -1.78 -11.47
CA SER A 188 40.08 -1.95 -12.78
C SER A 188 40.32 -0.65 -13.56
N ARG A 189 39.56 0.43 -13.28
CA ARG A 189 39.65 1.69 -14.03
C ARG A 189 40.58 2.70 -13.36
N PRO A 190 41.24 3.59 -14.15
CA PRO A 190 42.00 4.71 -13.61
C PRO A 190 41.13 5.59 -12.72
N ARG A 191 41.66 5.97 -11.55
CA ARG A 191 40.96 6.84 -10.61
C ARG A 191 41.39 8.29 -10.83
N ASP A 192 40.43 9.19 -11.02
CA ASP A 192 40.65 10.64 -11.03
C ASP A 192 39.86 11.25 -9.88
N ALA A 193 40.57 11.72 -8.86
CA ALA A 193 39.97 12.31 -7.66
C ALA A 193 39.74 13.82 -7.80
N SER A 194 39.85 14.39 -9.01
CA SER A 194 39.66 15.81 -9.23
C SER A 194 38.22 16.23 -8.86
N PRO A 195 38.03 17.19 -7.93
CA PRO A 195 36.70 17.57 -7.44
C PRO A 195 35.78 18.15 -8.53
N ASN A 196 36.37 18.54 -9.67
CA ASN A 196 35.68 19.19 -10.79
C ASN A 196 35.29 18.22 -11.92
N LYS A 197 35.67 16.94 -11.86
CA LYS A 197 35.35 15.93 -12.88
C LYS A 197 34.66 14.73 -12.23
N ARG A 198 33.35 14.84 -11.99
CA ARG A 198 32.54 13.72 -11.48
C ARG A 198 31.96 12.91 -12.62
N PHE A 199 31.97 11.59 -12.50
CA PHE A 199 31.22 10.74 -13.42
C PHE A 199 29.74 10.87 -13.10
N HIS A 200 28.98 11.44 -14.05
CA HIS A 200 27.55 11.67 -13.88
C HIS A 200 26.81 10.36 -13.66
N LYS A 201 25.97 10.31 -12.63
CA LYS A 201 25.25 9.08 -12.24
C LYS A 201 24.34 8.54 -13.33
N ASP A 202 23.79 9.41 -14.17
CA ASP A 202 22.93 9.04 -15.29
C ASP A 202 23.74 8.22 -16.31
N ALA A 203 24.81 8.80 -16.87
CA ALA A 203 25.73 8.12 -17.78
C ALA A 203 26.40 6.88 -17.18
N MET A 204 26.69 6.90 -15.87
CA MET A 204 27.22 5.75 -15.16
C MET A 204 26.21 4.60 -15.13
N MET A 205 24.93 4.86 -14.85
CA MET A 205 23.90 3.82 -14.79
C MET A 205 23.50 3.31 -16.18
N GLU A 206 23.66 4.14 -17.22
CA GLU A 206 23.57 3.71 -18.61
C GLU A 206 24.65 2.68 -18.95
N GLN A 207 25.92 2.95 -18.62
CA GLN A 207 27.01 1.98 -18.87
C GLN A 207 26.88 0.72 -18.00
N VAL A 208 26.40 0.84 -16.75
CA VAL A 208 26.13 -0.33 -15.91
C VAL A 208 25.01 -1.18 -16.52
N SER A 209 23.97 -0.54 -17.05
CA SER A 209 22.89 -1.24 -17.77
C SER A 209 23.43 -2.03 -18.96
N GLU A 210 24.27 -1.41 -19.79
CA GLU A 210 24.89 -2.08 -20.94
C GLU A 210 25.72 -3.30 -20.53
N GLU A 211 26.54 -3.16 -19.49
CA GLU A 211 27.40 -4.26 -19.00
C GLU A 211 26.58 -5.42 -18.43
N LEU A 212 25.50 -5.12 -17.68
CA LEU A 212 24.60 -6.15 -17.16
C LEU A 212 23.86 -6.89 -18.28
N LEU A 213 23.58 -6.23 -19.40
CA LEU A 213 22.84 -6.81 -20.53
C LEU A 213 23.72 -7.55 -21.53
N SER A 214 24.97 -7.12 -21.69
CA SER A 214 25.94 -7.74 -22.60
C SER A 214 26.70 -8.92 -21.97
N SER A 215 26.72 -9.02 -20.64
CA SER A 215 27.46 -10.05 -19.91
C SER A 215 26.64 -11.32 -19.69
N GLU A 216 27.15 -12.46 -20.18
CA GLU A 216 26.57 -13.79 -19.90
C GLU A 216 26.47 -14.10 -18.40
N ARG A 217 27.38 -13.52 -17.58
CA ARG A 217 27.38 -13.69 -16.12
C ARG A 217 26.09 -13.20 -15.46
N TYR A 218 25.47 -12.14 -15.99
CA TYR A 218 24.31 -11.49 -15.39
C TYR A 218 23.00 -11.80 -16.12
N ALA A 219 23.05 -12.56 -17.22
CA ALA A 219 21.89 -12.88 -18.06
C ALA A 219 20.72 -13.49 -17.28
N ALA A 220 20.99 -14.41 -16.35
CA ALA A 220 19.94 -15.03 -15.52
C ALA A 220 19.28 -14.04 -14.55
N VAL A 221 20.09 -13.18 -13.90
CA VAL A 221 19.61 -12.15 -12.96
C VAL A 221 18.70 -11.16 -13.68
N VAL A 222 19.11 -10.73 -14.86
CA VAL A 222 18.34 -9.81 -15.70
C VAL A 222 17.03 -10.46 -16.16
N ALA A 223 17.08 -11.70 -16.66
CA ALA A 223 15.88 -12.41 -17.12
C ALA A 223 14.87 -12.64 -15.98
N ASP A 224 15.34 -12.93 -14.77
CA ASP A 224 14.46 -13.10 -13.61
C ASP A 224 13.86 -11.78 -13.13
N TYR A 225 14.62 -10.68 -13.19
CA TYR A 225 14.08 -9.34 -12.94
C TYR A 225 12.99 -8.96 -13.95
N ASP A 226 13.19 -9.23 -15.24
CA ASP A 226 12.23 -8.91 -16.29
C ASP A 226 10.87 -9.57 -16.08
N LYS A 227 10.84 -10.82 -15.60
CA LYS A 227 9.59 -11.54 -15.27
C LYS A 227 8.76 -10.84 -14.18
N THR A 228 9.36 -9.93 -13.41
CA THR A 228 8.68 -9.22 -12.32
C THR A 228 8.05 -7.90 -12.74
N ILE A 229 8.42 -7.36 -13.90
CA ILE A 229 7.88 -6.09 -14.42
C ILE A 229 6.53 -6.38 -15.10
N LYS A 230 5.47 -5.64 -14.73
CA LYS A 230 4.18 -5.69 -15.44
C LYS A 230 4.20 -4.67 -16.58
N GLY A 231 4.09 -5.16 -17.82
CA GLY A 231 4.04 -4.35 -19.04
C GLY A 231 5.04 -4.84 -20.07
N PRO A 232 4.89 -4.50 -21.36
CA PRO A 232 5.93 -4.76 -22.34
C PRO A 232 7.25 -4.14 -21.84
N PRO A 233 8.40 -4.82 -21.99
CA PRO A 233 9.69 -4.17 -21.73
C PRO A 233 9.71 -2.89 -22.56
N ALA A 234 9.91 -1.74 -21.91
CA ALA A 234 9.72 -0.43 -22.54
C ALA A 234 10.39 -0.39 -23.93
N GLU A 235 9.57 -0.38 -24.99
CA GLU A 235 10.02 -0.44 -26.39
C GLU A 235 10.58 0.90 -26.89
N GLU A 236 10.76 1.90 -26.03
CA GLU A 236 11.13 3.27 -26.43
C GLU A 236 12.59 3.67 -26.10
N GLY A 237 13.51 2.72 -26.00
CA GLY A 237 14.94 3.01 -25.87
C GLY A 237 15.82 1.91 -26.46
N GLU A 238 17.07 2.25 -26.79
CA GLU A 238 18.06 1.24 -27.17
C GLU A 238 18.09 0.13 -26.10
N PRO A 239 18.02 -1.16 -26.47
CA PRO A 239 17.92 -2.27 -25.53
C PRO A 239 18.97 -2.23 -24.40
N GLY A 240 20.16 -1.66 -24.68
CA GLY A 240 21.28 -1.49 -23.74
C GLY A 240 21.01 -0.59 -22.53
N HIS A 241 19.99 0.28 -22.56
CA HIS A 241 19.74 1.25 -21.48
C HIS A 241 18.49 0.95 -20.65
N ARG A 242 17.81 -0.17 -20.88
CA ARG A 242 16.52 -0.46 -20.21
C ARG A 242 16.61 -0.53 -18.68
N LEU A 243 17.77 -0.87 -18.11
CA LEU A 243 17.97 -0.96 -16.65
C LEU A 243 18.47 0.37 -16.06
N ALA A 244 18.91 1.33 -16.88
CA ALA A 244 19.53 2.57 -16.43
C ALA A 244 18.57 3.41 -15.57
N GLY A 245 17.33 3.59 -16.03
CA GLY A 245 16.31 4.34 -15.31
C GLY A 245 15.99 3.77 -13.92
N PRO A 246 15.65 2.46 -13.80
CA PRO A 246 15.49 1.80 -12.51
C PRO A 246 16.69 1.94 -11.58
N LEU A 247 17.91 1.64 -12.06
CA LEU A 247 19.13 1.68 -11.26
C LEU A 247 19.47 3.10 -10.78
N LEU A 248 19.32 4.10 -11.65
CA LEU A 248 19.50 5.50 -11.29
C LEU A 248 18.54 5.93 -10.18
N ARG A 249 17.26 5.56 -10.31
CA ARG A 249 16.24 5.86 -9.29
C ARG A 249 16.58 5.19 -7.97
N TRP A 250 17.05 3.95 -7.97
CA TRP A 250 17.48 3.23 -6.76
C TRP A 250 18.69 3.89 -6.09
N ALA A 251 19.70 4.28 -6.88
CA ALA A 251 20.90 4.95 -6.39
C ALA A 251 20.68 6.40 -5.91
N THR A 252 19.54 7.03 -6.23
CA THR A 252 19.30 8.45 -5.91
C THR A 252 18.00 8.66 -5.13
N LYS A 253 16.85 8.59 -5.79
CA LYS A 253 15.53 8.91 -5.24
C LYS A 253 15.06 7.89 -4.20
N GLU A 254 15.50 6.64 -4.32
CA GLU A 254 15.15 5.54 -3.41
C GLU A 254 16.34 5.06 -2.57
N ALA A 255 17.34 5.92 -2.33
CA ALA A 255 18.55 5.58 -1.58
C ALA A 255 18.28 4.99 -0.18
N ALA A 256 17.18 5.37 0.47
CA ALA A 256 16.78 4.77 1.76
C ALA A 256 16.40 3.29 1.67
N LYS A 257 15.96 2.82 0.49
CA LYS A 257 15.61 1.41 0.22
C LYS A 257 16.80 0.62 -0.32
N TYR A 258 17.72 1.28 -1.04
CA TYR A 258 18.91 0.68 -1.66
C TYR A 258 20.19 1.42 -1.20
N PRO A 259 20.51 1.35 0.11
CA PRO A 259 21.56 2.18 0.70
C PRO A 259 22.97 1.81 0.20
N GLU A 260 23.23 0.52 -0.03
CA GLU A 260 24.54 0.06 -0.49
C GLU A 260 24.80 0.48 -1.94
N LEU A 261 23.83 0.29 -2.84
CA LEU A 261 23.95 0.76 -4.22
C LEU A 261 24.16 2.28 -4.28
N SER A 262 23.41 3.05 -3.49
CA SER A 262 23.56 4.52 -3.44
C SER A 262 24.97 4.93 -2.98
N LYS A 263 25.49 4.28 -1.94
CA LYS A 263 26.83 4.53 -1.39
C LYS A 263 27.93 4.16 -2.39
N VAL A 264 27.83 3.01 -3.04
CA VAL A 264 28.79 2.54 -4.05
C VAL A 264 28.76 3.44 -5.27
N ALA A 265 27.58 3.83 -5.75
CA ALA A 265 27.42 4.75 -6.88
C ALA A 265 27.97 6.15 -6.57
N GLU A 266 27.76 6.68 -5.36
CA GLU A 266 28.36 7.96 -4.94
C GLU A 266 29.89 7.87 -4.88
N LYS A 267 30.43 6.77 -4.35
CA LYS A 267 31.88 6.53 -4.32
C LYS A 267 32.46 6.43 -5.72
N ALA A 268 31.83 5.66 -6.60
CA ALA A 268 32.23 5.49 -8.00
C ALA A 268 32.16 6.83 -8.75
N SER A 269 31.10 7.61 -8.59
CA SER A 269 30.93 8.93 -9.20
C SER A 269 32.05 9.93 -8.86
N ARG A 270 32.66 9.80 -7.67
CA ARG A 270 33.77 10.65 -7.21
C ARG A 270 35.15 10.15 -7.61
N LEU A 271 35.31 8.84 -7.80
CA LEU A 271 36.61 8.21 -8.05
C LEU A 271 36.87 7.92 -9.52
N LEU A 272 35.81 7.62 -10.27
CA LEU A 272 35.91 7.24 -11.67
C LEU A 272 35.78 8.49 -12.53
N SER A 273 36.62 8.56 -13.56
CA SER A 273 36.40 9.47 -14.69
C SER A 273 35.34 8.89 -15.62
N ASP A 274 34.59 9.76 -16.29
CA ASP A 274 33.77 9.35 -17.42
C ASP A 274 34.66 8.87 -18.57
N PRO A 275 34.55 7.61 -19.03
CA PRO A 275 35.34 7.08 -20.15
C PRO A 275 35.13 7.87 -21.46
N LEU A 276 33.96 8.49 -21.64
CA LEU A 276 33.64 9.27 -22.83
C LEU A 276 34.36 10.64 -22.84
N LEU A 277 34.81 11.12 -21.68
CA LEU A 277 35.62 12.33 -21.56
C LEU A 277 37.13 12.08 -21.73
N GLN A 278 37.58 10.81 -21.73
CA GLN A 278 38.98 10.44 -21.96
C GLN A 278 39.36 10.27 -23.44
N LYS A 279 38.37 10.18 -24.35
CA LYS A 279 38.59 10.02 -25.80
C LYS A 279 38.68 11.36 -26.57
N ARG A 280 38.82 12.50 -25.89
CA ARG A 280 39.02 13.82 -26.49
C ARG A 280 40.40 14.37 -26.20
#